data_AF-A0AAN9FLN1-F1
#
_entry.id   AF-A0AAN9FLN1-F1
#
_cell.length_a   1.000
_cell.length_b   1.000
_cell.length_c   1.000
_cell.angle_alpha   90.00
_cell.angle_beta   90.00
_cell.angle_gamma   90.00
#
_symmetry.space_group_name_H-M   'P 1'
#
loop_
_entity.id
_entity.type
_entity.pdbx_description
1 polymer ?
#
loop_
_entity_poly.entity_id
_entity_poly.type
_entity_poly.pdbx_seq_one_letter_code
_entity_poly.pdbx_strand_id
1 'polypeptide(L)' 'MAPTKKVFDSEEASELVKDLRATYGSGKTRSYEWRNSQLKALMKLSEEHEQEIVGALYSDLSKSETESFVQELE' A
#
# COMPACT_ATOMS: atom_id res chain seq x y z
N MET A 1 -31.04 3.44 -4.14
CA MET A 1 -30.01 3.48 -5.19
C MET A 1 -28.67 3.38 -4.48
N ALA A 2 -27.88 2.34 -4.74
CA ALA A 2 -26.57 2.19 -4.10
C ALA A 2 -25.65 3.34 -4.56
N PRO A 3 -24.78 3.88 -3.69
CA PRO A 3 -23.85 4.94 -4.08
C PRO A 3 -22.92 4.40 -5.17
N THR A 4 -22.84 5.11 -6.30
CA THR A 4 -21.87 4.86 -7.35
C THR A 4 -20.47 5.01 -6.75
N LYS A 5 -19.77 3.88 -6.60
CA LYS A 5 -18.37 3.84 -6.16
C LYS A 5 -17.55 4.65 -7.16
N LYS A 6 -16.99 5.78 -6.72
CA LYS A 6 -16.04 6.54 -7.53
C LYS A 6 -14.88 5.61 -7.90
N VAL A 7 -14.61 5.47 -9.19
CA VAL A 7 -13.53 4.63 -9.72
C VAL A 7 -12.34 5.53 -9.99
N PHE A 8 -11.14 5.07 -9.63
CA PHE A 8 -9.89 5.77 -9.91
C PHE A 8 -9.68 5.87 -11.43
N ASP A 9 -9.76 7.08 -11.98
CA ASP A 9 -9.67 7.34 -13.42
C ASP A 9 -8.33 7.93 -13.87
N SER A 10 -8.20 8.20 -15.18
CA SER A 10 -6.95 8.69 -15.77
C SER A 10 -6.55 10.09 -15.31
N GLU A 11 -7.54 10.95 -15.01
CA GLU A 11 -7.26 12.32 -14.58
C GLU A 11 -6.75 12.29 -13.14
N GLU A 12 -7.41 11.52 -12.26
CA GLU A 12 -6.96 11.30 -10.88
C GLU A 12 -5.56 10.68 -10.82
N ALA A 13 -5.26 9.73 -11.72
CA ALA A 13 -3.93 9.15 -11.83
C ALA A 13 -2.87 10.17 -12.24
N SER A 14 -3.20 11.07 -13.18
CA SER A 14 -2.31 12.14 -13.63
C SER A 14 -1.99 13.12 -12.52
N GLU A 15 -3.01 13.53 -11.75
CA GLU A 15 -2.86 14.40 -10.58
C GLU A 15 -1.99 13.75 -9.50
N LEU A 16 -2.25 12.49 -9.15
CA LEU A 16 -1.44 11.75 -8.19
C LEU A 16 0.04 11.70 -8.61
N VAL A 17 0.31 11.37 -9.88
CA VAL A 17 1.69 11.30 -10.39
C VAL A 17 2.38 12.67 -10.36
N LYS A 18 1.65 13.75 -10.66
CA LYS A 18 2.17 15.12 -10.58
C LYS A 18 2.63 15.45 -9.15
N ASP A 19 1.83 15.11 -8.14
CA ASP A 19 2.14 15.38 -6.73
C ASP A 19 3.31 14.53 -6.23
N LEU A 20 3.38 13.26 -6.64
CA LEU A 20 4.51 12.38 -6.32
C LEU A 20 5.82 12.91 -6.93
N ARG A 21 5.79 13.40 -8.18
CA ARG A 21 6.95 14.02 -8.82
C ARG A 21 7.38 15.29 -8.11
N ALA A 22 6.44 16.14 -7.70
CA ALA A 22 6.75 17.34 -6.92
C ALA A 22 7.38 16.98 -5.57
N THR A 23 6.85 15.97 -4.87
CA THR A 23 7.39 15.48 -3.60
C THR A 23 8.81 14.95 -3.75
N TYR A 24 9.07 14.14 -4.79
CA TYR A 24 10.41 13.66 -5.10
C TYR A 24 11.37 14.83 -5.43
N GLY A 25 10.94 15.75 -6.30
CA GLY A 25 11.71 16.91 -6.71
C GLY A 25 12.07 17.86 -5.56
N SER A 26 11.26 17.90 -4.49
CA SER A 26 11.57 18.65 -3.26
C SER A 26 12.76 18.11 -2.48
N GLY A 27 13.24 16.89 -2.78
CA GLY A 27 14.33 16.24 -2.07
C GLY A 27 13.93 15.59 -0.74
N LYS A 28 12.65 15.69 -0.33
CA LYS A 28 12.11 15.10 0.92
C LYS A 28 12.45 13.62 1.07
N THR A 29 12.43 12.87 -0.03
CA THR A 29 12.66 11.42 -0.03
C THR A 29 14.14 11.02 -0.03
N ARG A 30 15.08 11.97 -0.13
CA ARG A 30 16.53 11.67 -0.25
C ARG A 30 17.18 11.29 1.08
N SER A 31 16.70 11.85 2.19
CA SER A 31 17.36 11.64 3.48
C SER A 31 17.29 10.17 3.90
N TYR A 32 18.35 9.71 4.56
CA TYR A 32 18.40 8.35 5.08
C TYR A 32 17.32 8.14 6.14
N GLU A 33 17.13 9.12 7.01
CA GLU A 33 16.15 9.10 8.10
C GLU A 33 14.73 8.97 7.56
N TRP A 34 14.40 9.71 6.48
CA TRP A 34 13.10 9.59 5.83
C TRP A 34 12.91 8.18 5.29
N ARG A 35 13.85 7.67 4.48
CA ARG A 35 13.75 6.31 3.91
C ARG A 35 13.62 5.23 4.99
N ASN A 36 14.44 5.30 6.04
CA ASN A 36 14.38 4.37 7.16
C ASN A 36 13.03 4.44 7.90
N SER A 37 12.50 5.65 8.14
CA SER A 37 11.18 5.81 8.75
C SER A 37 10.06 5.23 7.90
N GLN A 38 10.11 5.38 6.57
CA GLN A 38 9.09 4.83 5.68
C GLN A 38 9.14 3.30 5.63
N LEU A 39 10.35 2.70 5.61
CA LEU A 39 10.49 1.24 5.67
C LEU A 39 9.92 0.66 6.96
N LYS A 40 10.22 1.29 8.11
CA LYS A 40 9.63 0.89 9.40
C LYS A 40 8.12 1.04 9.42
N ALA A 41 7.58 2.08 8.79
CA ALA A 41 6.14 2.27 8.68
C ALA A 41 5.49 1.19 7.81
N LEU A 42 6.14 0.74 6.74
CA LEU A 42 5.65 -0.36 5.89
C LEU A 42 5.65 -1.70 6.65
N MET A 43 6.71 -2.00 7.39
CA MET A 43 6.74 -3.19 8.25
C MET A 43 5.59 -3.16 9.27
N LYS A 44 5.46 -2.02 9.96
CA LYS A 44 4.39 -1.82 10.94
C LYS A 44 2.99 -1.96 10.33
N LEU A 45 2.76 -1.43 9.13
CA LEU A 45 1.50 -1.57 8.41
C LEU A 45 1.16 -3.05 8.17
N SER A 46 2.15 -3.84 7.74
CA SER A 46 1.98 -5.27 7.48
C SER A 46 1.64 -6.04 8.76
N GLU A 47 2.33 -5.73 9.87
CA GLU A 47 2.09 -6.34 11.19
C GLU A 47 0.70 -5.96 11.74
N GLU A 48 0.31 -4.68 11.67
CA GLU A 48 -0.96 -4.20 12.23
C GLU A 48 -2.18 -4.69 11.45
N HIS A 49 -2.04 -4.97 10.15
CA HIS A 49 -3.13 -5.38 9.26
C HIS A 49 -2.99 -6.81 8.74
N GLU A 50 -2.18 -7.65 9.39
CA GLU A 50 -1.88 -9.02 8.95
C GLU A 50 -3.15 -9.82 8.62
N GLN A 51 -4.12 -9.84 9.54
CA GLN A 51 -5.35 -10.62 9.40
C GLN A 51 -6.28 -10.06 8.32
N GLU A 52 -6.24 -8.75 8.07
CA GLU A 52 -6.97 -8.13 6.97
C GLU A 52 -6.37 -8.54 5.62
N ILE A 53 -5.03 -8.59 5.54
CA ILE A 53 -4.30 -9.04 4.36
C ILE A 53 -4.58 -10.53 4.09
N VAL A 54 -4.50 -11.39 5.11
CA VAL A 54 -4.86 -12.82 5.00
C VAL A 54 -6.31 -13.00 4.54
N GLY A 55 -7.24 -12.24 5.13
CA GLY A 55 -8.65 -12.29 4.73
C GLY A 55 -8.88 -11.89 3.28
N ALA A 56 -8.17 -10.87 2.79
CA ALA A 56 -8.21 -10.47 1.39
C ALA A 56 -7.61 -11.53 0.46
N LEU A 57 -6.46 -12.11 0.82
CA LEU A 57 -5.81 -13.18 0.05
C LEU A 57 -6.68 -14.43 -0.04
N TYR A 58 -7.39 -14.78 1.04
CA TYR A 58 -8.36 -15.87 1.00
C TYR A 58 -9.57 -15.52 0.11
N SER A 59 -10.12 -14.32 0.24
CA SER A 59 -11.27 -13.88 -0.58
C SER A 59 -10.96 -13.86 -2.08
N ASP A 60 -9.79 -13.34 -2.46
CA ASP A 60 -9.45 -13.10 -3.85
C ASP A 60 -8.79 -14.31 -4.52
N LEU A 61 -7.98 -15.06 -3.77
CA LEU A 61 -7.12 -16.12 -4.29
C LEU A 61 -7.37 -17.49 -3.65
N SER A 62 -8.22 -17.58 -2.62
CA SER A 62 -8.41 -18.78 -1.80
C SER A 62 -7.12 -19.33 -1.18
N LYS A 63 -6.11 -18.46 -0.97
CA LYS A 63 -4.88 -18.82 -0.27
C LYS A 63 -5.18 -19.14 1.20
N SER A 64 -4.60 -20.22 1.71
CA SER A 64 -4.69 -20.53 3.14
C SER A 64 -3.94 -19.51 3.99
N GLU A 65 -4.28 -19.41 5.27
CA GLU A 65 -3.58 -18.53 6.22
C GLU A 65 -2.08 -18.83 6.28
N THR A 66 -1.69 -20.10 6.41
CA THR A 66 -0.29 -20.52 6.48
C THR A 66 0.48 -20.15 5.21
N GLU A 67 -0.12 -20.35 4.04
CA GLU A 67 0.51 -19.98 2.76
C GLU A 67 0.65 -18.45 2.62
N SER A 68 -0.38 -17.70 3.03
CA SER A 68 -0.39 -16.24 2.99
C SER A 68 0.70 -15.65 3.89
N PHE A 69 0.84 -16.20 5.09
CA PHE A 69 1.87 -15.77 6.04
C PHE A 69 3.28 -16.00 5.50
N VAL A 70 3.58 -17.22 5.07
CA VAL A 70 4.94 -17.63 4.63
C VAL A 70 5.39 -16.96 3.32
N GLN A 71 4.46 -16.56 2.44
CA GLN A 71 4.83 -16.03 1.12
C GLN A 71 4.71 -14.52 0.99
N GLU A 72 3.81 -13.87 1.75
CA GLU A 72 3.45 -12.47 1.53
C GLU A 72 3.76 -11.57 2.74
N LEU A 73 3.95 -12.15 3.94
CA LEU A 73 4.10 -11.38 5.19
C LEU A 73 5.47 -11.56 5.85
N GLU A 74 6.11 -12.72 5.71
CA GLU A 74 7.44 -13.05 6.26
C GLU A 74 8.49 -13.29 5.16
#